data_AF-A0AAD8JHR2-F1
#
_entry.id   AF-A0AAD8JHR2-F1
#
_cell.length_a   1.000
_cell.length_b   1.000
_cell.length_c   1.000
_cell.angle_alpha   90.00
_cell.angle_beta   90.00
_cell.angle_gamma   90.00
#
_symmetry.space_group_name_H-M   'P 1'
#
loop_
_entity.id
_entity.type
_entity.pdbx_description
1 polymer ?
#
loop_
_entity_poly.entity_id
_entity_poly.type
_entity_poly.pdbx_seq_one_letter_code
_entity_poly.pdbx_strand_id
1 'polypeptide(L)'
;MTHVVREVEKPGSKLHKKETCEVVTIIETPPMVIVGVVAYVKTPRGLGSLNTVWAHHLSEDIKRRFYKNWTSSHSLRRWKKYGTVIRVLAHTQIRKMKGLKQKKAHLMEIQVNGGTIAQKVDFACGCFEKQVPIDAVFQKDEMIDIIGVTKGKGYEGVVTRWGVTRLPQLRKI
;
A
#
# COMPACT_ATOMS: atom_id res chain seq x y z
N MET A 1 16.56 11.20 0.29
CA MET A 1 15.88 12.48 0.55
C MET A 1 16.68 13.55 -0.16
N THR A 2 16.02 14.39 -0.95
CA THR A 2 16.65 15.46 -1.73
C THR A 2 15.82 16.74 -1.55
N HIS A 3 16.20 17.82 -2.21
CA HIS A 3 15.40 19.04 -2.27
C HIS A 3 15.02 19.31 -3.73
N VAL A 4 13.92 20.02 -3.94
CA VAL A 4 13.47 20.50 -5.24
C VAL A 4 13.18 21.99 -5.13
N VAL A 5 13.61 22.74 -6.15
CA VAL A 5 13.20 24.13 -6.33
C VAL A 5 11.97 24.13 -7.22
N ARG A 6 10.86 24.71 -6.75
CA ARG A 6 9.65 24.90 -7.55
C ARG A 6 9.07 26.29 -7.37
N GLU A 7 8.38 26.75 -8.41
CA GLU A 7 7.54 27.93 -8.32
C GLU A 7 6.25 27.60 -7.57
N VAL A 8 5.85 28.46 -6.63
CA VAL A 8 4.65 28.23 -5.82
C VAL A 8 3.42 28.84 -6.47
N GLU A 9 2.49 27.97 -6.87
CA GLU A 9 1.16 28.33 -7.34
C GLU A 9 0.14 28.22 -6.19
N LYS A 10 0.11 29.23 -5.32
CA LYS A 10 -0.89 29.36 -4.25
C LYS A 10 -1.51 30.77 -4.26
N PRO A 11 -2.62 30.99 -4.98
CA PRO A 11 -3.31 32.28 -5.01
C PRO A 11 -3.64 32.77 -3.58
N GLY A 12 -3.32 34.02 -3.27
CA GLY A 12 -3.51 34.61 -1.94
C GLY A 12 -2.32 34.48 -0.97
N SER A 13 -1.26 33.73 -1.32
CA SER A 13 -0.03 33.68 -0.54
C SER A 13 0.97 34.77 -0.95
N LYS A 14 1.72 35.32 0.03
CA LYS A 14 2.88 36.23 -0.23
C LYS A 14 4.01 35.57 -1.04
N LEU A 15 3.96 34.24 -1.15
CA LEU A 15 4.92 33.40 -1.87
C LEU A 15 4.44 33.01 -3.28
N HIS A 16 3.27 33.48 -3.73
CA HIS A 16 2.78 33.20 -5.08
C HIS A 16 3.75 33.71 -6.15
N LYS A 17 4.05 32.88 -7.16
CA LYS A 17 5.02 33.17 -8.23
C LYS A 17 6.44 33.45 -7.74
N LYS A 18 6.83 32.84 -6.62
CA LYS A 18 8.21 32.85 -6.13
C LYS A 18 8.74 31.43 -6.08
N GLU A 19 10.05 31.31 -6.27
CA GLU A 19 10.78 30.07 -6.11
C GLU A 19 10.90 29.72 -4.63
N THR A 20 10.64 28.46 -4.30
CA THR A 20 10.84 27.91 -2.96
C THR A 20 11.56 26.57 -3.05
N CYS A 21 12.45 26.33 -2.09
CA CYS A 21 13.14 25.05 -1.92
C CYS A 21 12.34 24.19 -0.94
N GLU A 22 11.82 23.05 -1.41
CA GLU A 22 11.09 22.08 -0.58
C GLU A 22 11.86 20.75 -0.50
N VAL A 23 11.79 20.10 0.66
CA VAL A 23 12.42 18.79 0.89
C VAL A 23 11.51 17.70 0.36
N VAL A 24 12.07 16.77 -0.40
CA VAL A 24 11.34 15.64 -0.99
C VAL A 24 11.96 14.30 -0.63
N THR A 25 11.10 13.29 -0.53
CA THR A 25 11.52 11.89 -0.34
C THR A 25 11.21 11.12 -1.61
N ILE A 26 12.24 10.52 -2.21
CA ILE A 26 12.11 9.66 -3.39
C ILE A 26 11.82 8.24 -2.90
N ILE A 27 10.71 7.68 -3.37
CA ILE A 27 10.30 6.31 -3.07
C ILE A 27 10.36 5.51 -4.37
N GLU A 28 11.06 4.38 -4.35
CA GLU A 28 11.10 3.46 -5.48
C GLU A 28 9.81 2.62 -5.52
N THR A 29 9.05 2.72 -6.61
CA THR A 29 7.76 2.04 -6.76
C THR A 29 7.79 1.11 -7.98
N PRO A 30 8.39 -0.10 -7.87
CA PRO A 30 8.33 -1.08 -8.95
C PRO A 30 6.88 -1.51 -9.19
N PRO A 31 6.50 -1.86 -10.44
CA PRO A 31 5.13 -2.26 -10.75
C PRO A 31 4.72 -3.48 -9.93
N MET A 32 3.49 -3.47 -9.43
CA MET A 32 2.94 -4.58 -8.65
C MET A 32 2.19 -5.55 -9.55
N VAL A 33 2.08 -6.81 -9.14
CA VAL A 33 1.31 -7.83 -9.88
C VAL A 33 0.12 -8.28 -9.04
N ILE A 34 -1.05 -8.35 -9.65
CA ILE A 34 -2.27 -8.84 -9.01
C ILE A 34 -2.35 -10.35 -9.17
N VAL A 35 -2.52 -11.05 -8.05
CA VAL A 35 -2.49 -12.52 -7.99
C VAL A 35 -3.72 -13.13 -7.36
N GLY A 36 -4.56 -12.34 -6.71
CA GLY A 36 -5.74 -12.81 -6.02
C GLY A 36 -6.81 -11.73 -5.94
N VAL A 37 -8.03 -12.15 -5.62
CA VAL A 37 -9.15 -11.28 -5.29
C VAL A 37 -9.87 -11.87 -4.09
N VAL A 38 -10.23 -11.01 -3.15
CA VAL A 38 -11.02 -11.35 -1.96
C VAL A 38 -12.32 -10.56 -2.02
N ALA A 39 -13.44 -11.26 -1.86
CA ALA A 39 -14.74 -10.62 -1.70
C ALA A 39 -15.18 -10.66 -0.23
N TYR A 40 -15.76 -9.55 0.22
CA TYR A 40 -16.32 -9.40 1.56
C TYR A 40 -17.82 -9.15 1.52
N VAL A 41 -18.52 -9.70 2.51
CA VAL A 41 -19.94 -9.47 2.77
C VAL A 41 -20.10 -8.72 4.09
N LYS A 42 -21.02 -7.76 4.14
CA LYS A 42 -21.40 -7.08 5.37
C LYS A 42 -22.29 -8.00 6.20
N THR A 43 -21.76 -8.48 7.31
CA THR A 43 -22.49 -9.21 8.34
C THR A 43 -22.82 -8.28 9.50
N PRO A 44 -23.78 -8.60 10.39
CA PRO A 44 -24.08 -7.77 11.56
C PRO A 44 -22.87 -7.50 12.47
N ARG A 45 -21.86 -8.39 12.48
CA ARG A 45 -20.64 -8.26 13.28
C ARG A 45 -19.51 -7.51 12.57
N GLY A 46 -19.66 -7.18 11.28
CA GLY A 46 -18.63 -6.56 10.46
C GLY A 46 -18.45 -7.22 9.10
N LEU A 47 -17.34 -6.95 8.43
CA LEU A 47 -17.02 -7.53 7.12
C LEU A 47 -16.52 -8.97 7.29
N GLY A 48 -17.30 -9.93 6.81
CA GLY A 48 -16.89 -11.33 6.70
C GLY A 48 -16.30 -11.61 5.32
N SER A 49 -15.16 -12.31 5.25
CA SER A 49 -14.61 -12.78 3.97
C SER A 49 -15.48 -13.91 3.42
N LEU A 50 -15.87 -13.81 2.15
CA LEU A 50 -16.64 -14.86 1.48
C LEU A 50 -15.72 -15.99 1.04
N ASN A 51 -14.82 -15.68 0.11
CA ASN A 51 -13.81 -16.59 -0.45
C ASN A 51 -12.72 -15.74 -1.12
N THR A 52 -11.57 -16.36 -1.34
CA THR A 52 -10.46 -15.81 -2.13
C THR A 52 -10.33 -16.62 -3.41
N VAL A 53 -10.28 -15.95 -4.55
CA VAL A 53 -9.90 -16.58 -5.84
C VAL A 53 -8.53 -16.09 -6.18
N TRP A 54 -7.74 -17.00 -6.72
CA TRP A 54 -6.35 -16.73 -7.04
C TRP A 54 -6.05 -17.05 -8.51
N ALA A 55 -4.98 -16.43 -9.01
CA ALA A 55 -4.42 -16.70 -10.33
C ALA A 55 -3.90 -18.14 -10.46
N HIS A 56 -3.83 -18.64 -11.69
CA HIS A 56 -3.31 -19.97 -11.99
C HIS A 56 -1.78 -19.97 -11.92
N HIS A 57 -1.13 -18.94 -12.45
CA HIS A 57 0.31 -18.82 -12.45
C HIS A 57 0.78 -17.88 -11.33
N LEU A 58 1.62 -18.43 -10.46
CA LEU A 58 2.24 -17.69 -9.38
C LEU A 58 3.75 -17.65 -9.51
N SER A 59 4.28 -16.44 -9.37
CA SER A 59 5.71 -16.18 -9.25
C SER A 59 6.29 -16.86 -8.01
N GLU A 60 7.55 -17.30 -8.11
CA GLU A 60 8.28 -17.90 -6.98
C GLU A 60 8.37 -16.97 -5.77
N ASP A 61 8.38 -15.66 -6.01
CA ASP A 61 8.52 -14.64 -4.97
C ASP A 61 7.32 -14.62 -4.02
N ILE A 62 6.11 -14.91 -4.52
CA ILE A 62 4.92 -15.16 -3.69
C ILE A 62 4.95 -16.56 -3.10
N LYS A 63 5.39 -17.58 -3.84
CA LYS A 63 5.46 -18.95 -3.29
C LYS A 63 6.34 -18.99 -2.04
N ARG A 64 7.38 -18.16 -1.95
CA ARG A 64 8.20 -17.97 -0.73
C ARG A 64 7.44 -17.36 0.46
N ARG A 65 6.28 -16.75 0.25
CA ARG A 65 5.40 -16.19 1.30
C ARG A 65 4.49 -17.25 1.90
N PHE A 66 3.99 -18.18 1.10
CA PHE A 66 2.93 -19.12 1.46
C PHE A 66 3.41 -20.57 1.51
N TYR A 67 2.82 -21.37 2.40
CA TYR A 67 3.06 -22.81 2.52
C TYR A 67 1.78 -23.66 2.32
N LYS A 68 0.69 -23.11 1.76
CA LYS A 68 -0.62 -23.79 1.73
C LYS A 68 -1.33 -23.78 0.38
N ASN A 69 -2.15 -24.82 0.21
CA ASN A 69 -2.85 -25.22 -1.01
C ASN A 69 -3.85 -24.18 -1.51
N TRP A 70 -3.88 -24.09 -2.83
CA TRP A 70 -4.61 -23.13 -3.64
C TRP A 70 -5.96 -23.72 -4.03
N THR A 71 -7.08 -23.10 -3.66
CA THR A 71 -8.40 -23.54 -4.10
C THR A 71 -8.82 -22.78 -5.36
N SER A 72 -9.19 -23.54 -6.40
CA SER A 72 -9.59 -23.00 -7.69
C SER A 72 -11.12 -22.86 -7.80
N SER A 73 -11.52 -21.74 -8.40
CA SER A 73 -12.58 -21.57 -9.40
C SER A 73 -14.08 -21.49 -9.04
N HIS A 74 -14.62 -22.00 -7.93
CA HIS A 74 -16.10 -22.08 -7.80
C HIS A 74 -16.86 -20.84 -7.25
N SER A 75 -16.21 -19.69 -7.03
CA SER A 75 -16.76 -18.62 -6.16
C SER A 75 -17.26 -17.34 -6.84
N LEU A 76 -16.94 -17.08 -8.12
CA LEU A 76 -17.15 -15.77 -8.76
C LEU A 76 -18.64 -15.39 -8.86
N ARG A 77 -19.52 -16.35 -9.14
CA ARG A 77 -20.97 -16.10 -9.23
C ARG A 77 -21.57 -15.65 -7.90
N ARG A 78 -21.03 -16.16 -6.78
CA ARG A 78 -21.47 -15.80 -5.43
C ARG A 78 -21.07 -14.36 -5.07
N TRP A 79 -19.93 -13.90 -5.58
CA TRP A 79 -19.45 -12.54 -5.35
C TRP A 79 -20.32 -11.49 -6.02
N LYS A 80 -20.77 -11.72 -7.26
CA LYS A 80 -21.66 -10.78 -7.95
C LYS A 80 -23.01 -10.60 -7.23
N LYS A 81 -23.48 -11.63 -6.50
CA LYS A 81 -24.76 -11.62 -5.79
C LYS A 81 -24.68 -11.10 -4.35
N TYR A 82 -23.62 -11.45 -3.61
CA TYR A 82 -23.52 -11.17 -2.16
C TYR A 82 -22.32 -10.31 -1.78
N GLY A 83 -21.39 -10.07 -2.71
CA GLY A 83 -20.21 -9.24 -2.46
C GLY A 83 -20.60 -7.80 -2.22
N THR A 84 -20.08 -7.21 -1.15
CA THR A 84 -20.27 -5.79 -0.83
C THR A 84 -19.00 -4.99 -1.09
N VAL A 85 -17.85 -5.56 -0.71
CA VAL A 85 -16.53 -4.96 -0.92
C VAL A 85 -15.64 -5.97 -1.60
N ILE A 86 -14.89 -5.53 -2.61
CA ILE A 86 -13.95 -6.35 -3.37
C ILE A 86 -12.56 -5.77 -3.18
N ARG A 87 -11.61 -6.65 -2.86
CA ARG A 87 -10.19 -6.30 -2.67
C ARG A 87 -9.34 -7.18 -3.56
N VAL A 88 -8.36 -6.59 -4.24
CA VAL A 88 -7.35 -7.32 -4.99
C VAL A 88 -6.17 -7.64 -4.08
N LEU A 89 -5.59 -8.82 -4.24
CA LEU A 89 -4.33 -9.22 -3.63
C LEU A 89 -3.22 -8.90 -4.62
N ALA A 90 -2.43 -7.89 -4.27
CA ALA A 90 -1.30 -7.44 -5.07
C ALA A 90 0.00 -7.72 -4.33
N HIS A 91 1.02 -8.15 -5.06
CA HIS A 91 2.36 -8.33 -4.50
C HIS A 91 3.39 -7.44 -5.17
N THR A 92 4.42 -7.11 -4.41
CA THR A 92 5.58 -6.36 -4.92
C THR A 92 6.56 -7.25 -5.67
N GLN A 93 7.23 -6.68 -6.67
CA GLN A 93 8.31 -7.33 -7.43
C GLN A 93 9.68 -6.94 -6.86
N ILE A 94 10.04 -7.52 -5.71
CA ILE A 94 11.24 -7.09 -4.96
C ILE A 94 12.53 -7.35 -5.72
N ARG A 95 12.61 -8.39 -6.56
CA ARG A 95 13.82 -8.66 -7.37
C ARG A 95 14.22 -7.53 -8.31
N LYS A 96 13.27 -6.65 -8.70
CA LYS A 96 13.56 -5.48 -9.52
C LYS A 96 14.33 -4.39 -8.74
N MET A 97 14.20 -4.37 -7.42
CA MET A 97 14.91 -3.43 -6.55
C MET A 97 16.31 -3.97 -6.23
N LYS A 98 17.35 -3.33 -6.77
CA LYS A 98 18.74 -3.78 -6.61
C LYS A 98 19.33 -3.52 -5.22
N GLY A 99 18.68 -2.69 -4.40
CA GLY A 99 19.18 -2.30 -3.06
C GLY A 99 18.79 -3.24 -1.91
N LEU A 100 17.90 -4.20 -2.12
CA LEU A 100 17.34 -5.05 -1.06
C LEU A 100 17.79 -6.51 -1.22
N LYS A 101 18.38 -7.08 -0.16
CA LYS A 101 18.77 -8.51 -0.12
C LYS A 101 17.59 -9.47 0.11
N GLN A 102 16.36 -9.00 -0.05
CA GLN A 102 15.14 -9.77 0.21
C GLN A 102 14.58 -10.34 -1.09
N LYS A 103 14.20 -11.63 -1.08
CA LYS A 103 13.53 -12.30 -2.22
C LYS A 103 12.05 -12.59 -1.99
N LYS A 104 11.57 -12.43 -0.75
CA LYS A 104 10.21 -12.76 -0.31
C LYS A 104 9.28 -11.57 -0.59
N ALA A 105 8.29 -11.72 -1.47
CA ALA A 105 7.37 -10.65 -1.81
C ALA A 105 6.54 -10.14 -0.61
N HIS A 106 6.19 -8.85 -0.65
CA HIS A 106 5.17 -8.29 0.23
C HIS A 106 3.82 -8.43 -0.46
N LEU A 107 2.85 -9.02 0.23
CA LEU A 107 1.48 -9.15 -0.25
C LEU A 107 0.61 -8.17 0.53
N MET A 108 -0.23 -7.44 -0.20
CA MET A 108 -1.16 -6.47 0.36
C MET A 108 -2.54 -6.63 -0.28
N GLU A 109 -3.58 -6.37 0.51
CA GLU A 109 -4.95 -6.29 -0.01
C GLU A 109 -5.27 -4.83 -0.34
N ILE A 110 -5.69 -4.57 -1.57
CA ILE A 110 -6.02 -3.22 -2.04
C ILE A 110 -7.50 -3.22 -2.42
N GLN A 111 -8.26 -2.29 -1.85
CA GLN A 111 -9.69 -2.20 -2.13
C GLN A 111 -9.94 -1.61 -3.52
N VAL A 112 -10.83 -2.24 -4.29
CA VAL A 112 -11.27 -1.74 -5.59
C VAL A 112 -12.51 -0.86 -5.40
N ASN A 113 -12.37 0.42 -5.74
CA ASN A 113 -13.43 1.42 -5.68
C ASN A 113 -13.97 1.75 -7.08
N GLY A 114 -15.17 2.34 -7.13
CA GLY A 114 -15.85 2.71 -8.39
C GLY A 114 -16.78 1.64 -8.98
N GLY A 115 -17.78 2.08 -9.74
CA GLY A 115 -18.71 1.20 -10.47
C GLY A 115 -19.59 0.29 -9.60
N THR A 116 -20.28 -0.64 -10.26
CA THR A 116 -21.09 -1.68 -9.61
C THR A 116 -20.22 -2.85 -9.16
N ILE A 117 -20.70 -3.64 -8.19
CA ILE A 117 -19.99 -4.83 -7.69
C ILE A 117 -19.63 -5.80 -8.82
N ALA A 118 -20.53 -6.02 -9.78
CA ALA A 118 -20.26 -6.87 -10.93
C ALA A 118 -19.07 -6.36 -11.76
N GLN A 119 -19.06 -5.07 -12.08
CA GLN A 119 -17.95 -4.43 -12.81
C GLN A 119 -16.64 -4.51 -12.04
N LYS A 120 -16.68 -4.36 -10.71
CA LYS A 120 -15.48 -4.53 -9.86
C LYS A 120 -14.92 -5.94 -9.94
N VAL A 121 -15.77 -6.97 -9.91
CA VAL A 121 -15.33 -8.37 -10.07
C VAL A 121 -14.69 -8.55 -11.44
N ASP A 122 -15.35 -8.07 -12.50
CA ASP A 122 -14.87 -8.23 -13.87
C ASP A 122 -13.56 -7.48 -14.11
N PHE A 123 -13.42 -6.28 -13.57
CA PHE A 123 -12.17 -5.51 -13.57
C PHE A 123 -11.05 -6.25 -12.80
N ALA A 124 -11.34 -6.71 -11.59
CA ALA A 124 -10.36 -7.42 -10.77
C ALA A 124 -9.90 -8.73 -11.44
N CYS A 125 -10.82 -9.44 -12.10
CA CYS A 125 -10.51 -10.62 -12.90
C CYS A 125 -9.69 -10.28 -14.15
N GLY A 126 -10.02 -9.20 -14.86
CA GLY A 126 -9.28 -8.73 -16.03
C GLY A 126 -7.85 -8.25 -15.71
N CYS A 127 -7.60 -7.91 -14.45
CA CYS A 127 -6.29 -7.48 -13.94
C CYS A 127 -5.43 -8.64 -13.39
N PHE A 128 -5.90 -9.89 -13.39
CA PHE A 128 -5.10 -11.03 -12.96
C PHE A 128 -3.82 -11.19 -13.79
N GLU A 129 -2.71 -11.51 -13.11
CA GLU A 129 -1.38 -11.76 -13.69
C GLU A 129 -0.78 -10.55 -14.45
N LYS A 130 -1.47 -9.40 -14.46
CA LYS A 130 -1.00 -8.17 -15.08
C LYS A 130 -0.22 -7.32 -14.09
N GLN A 131 0.70 -6.53 -14.65
CA GLN A 131 1.48 -5.54 -13.92
C GLN A 131 0.72 -4.22 -13.87
N VAL A 132 0.60 -3.65 -12.66
CA VAL A 132 0.01 -2.34 -12.41
C VAL A 132 1.15 -1.36 -12.09
N PRO A 133 1.44 -0.39 -12.97
CA PRO A 133 2.38 0.68 -12.69
C PRO A 133 1.74 1.74 -11.76
N ILE A 134 2.58 2.55 -11.11
CA ILE A 134 2.12 3.60 -10.20
C ILE A 134 1.31 4.69 -10.91
N ASP A 135 1.68 5.01 -12.15
CA ASP A 135 1.03 6.03 -12.99
C ASP A 135 -0.41 5.67 -13.37
N ALA A 136 -0.80 4.39 -13.24
CA ALA A 136 -2.17 3.95 -13.46
C ALA A 136 -3.08 4.18 -12.24
N VAL A 137 -2.49 4.48 -11.07
CA VAL A 137 -3.21 4.60 -9.79
C VAL A 137 -3.23 6.04 -9.30
N PHE A 138 -2.09 6.74 -9.36
CA PHE A 138 -1.95 8.09 -8.83
C PHE A 138 -1.63 9.09 -9.94
N GLN A 139 -2.03 10.34 -9.72
CA GLN A 139 -1.68 11.45 -10.59
C GLN A 139 -0.72 12.42 -9.90
N LYS A 140 -0.03 13.23 -10.71
CA LYS A 140 0.84 14.29 -10.20
C LYS A 140 0.01 15.30 -9.40
N ASP A 141 0.58 15.77 -8.30
CA ASP A 141 -0.02 16.77 -7.40
C ASP A 141 -1.27 16.28 -6.64
N GLU A 142 -1.51 14.97 -6.61
CA GLU A 142 -2.54 14.34 -5.77
C GLU A 142 -2.09 14.26 -4.30
N MET A 143 -3.01 14.54 -3.36
CA MET A 143 -2.75 14.34 -1.94
C MET A 143 -2.89 12.86 -1.59
N ILE A 144 -1.81 12.28 -1.06
CA ILE A 144 -1.73 10.87 -0.72
C ILE A 144 -1.44 10.66 0.76
N ASP A 145 -1.98 9.57 1.30
CA ASP A 145 -1.65 9.10 2.64
C ASP A 145 -0.50 8.09 2.60
N ILE A 146 0.49 8.27 3.49
CA ILE A 146 1.65 7.38 3.59
C ILE A 146 1.55 6.56 4.88
N ILE A 147 1.49 5.24 4.73
CA ILE A 147 1.45 4.30 5.85
C ILE A 147 2.79 3.56 5.90
N GLY A 148 3.43 3.57 7.07
CA GLY A 148 4.71 2.89 7.27
C GLY A 148 5.03 2.64 8.74
N VAL A 149 6.01 1.78 8.98
CA VAL A 149 6.55 1.55 10.32
C VAL A 149 7.76 2.46 10.51
N THR A 150 7.75 3.26 11.56
CA THR A 150 8.84 4.17 11.88
C THR A 150 10.11 3.42 12.27
N LYS A 151 11.29 4.06 12.11
CA LYS A 151 12.56 3.50 12.56
C LYS A 151 12.51 3.20 14.07
N GLY A 152 12.65 1.93 14.44
CA GLY A 152 12.72 1.51 15.83
C GLY A 152 13.98 2.06 16.52
N LYS A 153 13.83 2.58 17.74
CA LYS A 153 14.93 3.12 18.56
C LYS A 153 15.29 2.24 19.77
N GLY A 154 14.57 1.15 20.01
CA GLY A 154 14.80 0.27 21.16
C GLY A 154 14.31 0.87 22.48
N TYR A 155 15.01 0.56 23.58
CA TYR A 155 14.72 1.12 24.90
C TYR A 155 15.27 2.55 24.98
N GLU A 156 14.37 3.50 25.25
CA GLU A 156 14.67 4.94 25.26
C GLU A 156 14.29 5.56 26.60
N GLY A 157 15.10 6.50 27.07
CA GLY A 157 14.84 7.26 28.29
C GLY A 157 13.67 8.23 28.13
N VAL A 158 13.12 8.72 29.25
CA VAL A 158 11.95 9.62 29.23
C VAL A 158 12.20 10.93 28.48
N VAL A 159 13.44 11.42 28.48
CA VAL A 159 13.83 12.66 27.79
C VAL A 159 13.73 12.50 26.27
N THR A 160 14.28 11.43 25.71
CA THR A 160 14.28 11.19 24.26
C THR A 160 12.95 10.64 23.75
N ARG A 161 12.23 9.90 24.59
CA ARG A 161 10.93 9.31 24.25
C ARG A 161 9.77 10.30 24.35
N TRP A 162 9.76 11.14 25.39
CA TRP A 162 8.64 12.03 25.69
C TRP A 162 9.01 13.52 25.64
N GLY A 163 10.26 13.86 25.37
CA GLY A 163 10.69 15.27 25.25
C GLY A 163 10.78 16.01 26.59
N VAL A 164 10.87 15.29 27.71
CA VAL A 164 10.93 15.92 29.05
C VAL A 164 12.25 16.65 29.25
N THR A 165 12.20 17.82 29.89
CA THR A 165 13.39 18.61 30.23
C THR A 165 14.35 17.83 31.11
N ARG A 166 15.64 17.88 30.79
CA ARG A 166 16.70 17.27 31.62
C ARG A 166 16.77 17.98 32.97
N LEU A 167 17.08 17.23 34.02
CA LEU A 167 17.33 17.81 35.34
C LEU A 167 18.48 18.83 35.29
N PRO A 168 18.41 19.91 36.09
CA PRO A 168 19.52 20.82 36.30
C PRO A 168 20.77 20.06 36.74
N GLN A 169 21.95 20.56 36.39
CA GLN A 169 23.22 19.88 36.64
C GLN A 169 23.41 19.53 38.13
N LEU A 170 22.96 20.39 39.05
CA LEU A 170 23.01 20.20 40.51
C LEU A 170 22.21 19.00 41.04
N ARG A 171 21.26 18.47 40.26
CA ARG A 171 20.39 17.34 40.63
C ARG A 171 20.75 16.04 39.93
N LYS A 172 21.81 16.06 39.10
CA LYS A 172 22.37 14.86 38.51
C LYS A 172 23.34 14.27 39.53
N ILE A 173 22.92 13.18 40.18
CA ILE A 173 23.79 12.34 41.02
C ILE A 173 24.77 11.61 40.11
#